data_AF-A0A397AXI9-F1
#
_entry.id   AF-A0A397AXI9-F1
#
_cell.length_a   1.000
_cell.length_b   1.000
_cell.length_c   1.000
_cell.angle_alpha   90.00
_cell.angle_beta   90.00
_cell.angle_gamma   90.00
#
_symmetry.space_group_name_H-M   'P 1'
#
loop_
_entity.id
_entity.type
_entity.pdbx_description
1 polymer ?
#
loop_
_entity_poly.entity_id
_entity_poly.type
_entity_poly.pdbx_seq_one_letter_code
_entity_poly.pdbx_strand_id
1 'polypeptide(L)'
;MEAGIAHFEECIELDPTDAACARDGLVCALIDEGRADEARGLIDRYENVSPVLEYCRTIIEYVSWEVLEEDGSSEDVVQAAFTKAWDGNPFIGVFIAGLDAFNAVVEYVEDIKNPPKVGAQAWIQKEVAARGIPQATEVHCADPMYLGMYATAVEMYQEELDEAAAAAAEDDNQDMHGDGHDDQAEMCTK
;
A
#
# COMPACT_ATOMS: atom_id res chain seq x y z
N MET A 1 22.59 2.96 6.23
CA MET A 1 21.60 2.02 6.77
C MET A 1 22.25 0.72 7.25
N GLU A 2 23.45 0.34 6.76
CA GLU A 2 24.22 -0.84 7.23
C GLU A 2 24.38 -0.97 8.75
N ALA A 3 24.62 0.13 9.48
CA ALA A 3 24.69 0.10 10.94
C ALA A 3 23.34 -0.30 11.59
N GLY A 4 22.21 0.06 10.97
CA GLY A 4 20.88 -0.34 11.42
C GLY A 4 20.63 -1.85 11.24
N ILE A 5 21.06 -2.40 10.11
CA ILE A 5 20.99 -3.84 9.83
C ILE A 5 21.76 -4.64 10.90
N ALA A 6 23.01 -4.26 11.17
CA ALA A 6 23.84 -4.93 12.17
C ALA A 6 23.21 -4.91 13.58
N HIS A 7 22.56 -3.80 13.95
CA HIS A 7 21.88 -3.70 15.24
C HIS A 7 20.65 -4.61 15.33
N PHE A 8 19.86 -4.73 14.27
CA PHE A 8 18.73 -5.67 14.29
C PHE A 8 19.19 -7.13 14.31
N GLU A 9 20.27 -7.46 13.60
CA GLU A 9 20.88 -8.80 13.66
C GLU A 9 21.32 -9.14 15.10
N GLU A 10 22.01 -8.20 15.78
CA GLU A 10 22.38 -8.35 17.20
C GLU A 10 21.14 -8.52 18.10
N CYS A 11 20.06 -7.75 17.87
CA CYS A 11 18.82 -7.92 18.61
C CYS A 11 18.21 -9.32 18.44
N ILE A 12 18.22 -9.87 17.23
CA ILE A 12 17.69 -11.21 16.95
C ILE A 12 18.57 -12.30 17.59
N GLU A 13 19.89 -12.11 17.63
CA GLU A 13 20.80 -13.03 18.33
C GLU A 13 20.56 -13.02 19.85
N LEU A 14 20.34 -11.84 20.43
CA LEU A 14 20.09 -11.66 21.86
C LEU A 14 18.68 -12.12 22.28
N ASP A 15 17.68 -11.94 21.42
CA ASP A 15 16.30 -12.36 21.63
C ASP A 15 15.78 -13.21 20.45
N PRO A 16 16.01 -14.54 20.49
CA PRO A 16 15.50 -15.44 19.47
C PRO A 16 13.97 -15.54 19.44
N THR A 17 13.26 -15.09 20.47
CA THR A 17 11.79 -15.05 20.48
C THR A 17 11.23 -13.85 19.73
N ASP A 18 12.08 -12.86 19.44
CA ASP A 18 11.74 -11.63 18.75
C ASP A 18 10.63 -10.83 19.46
N ALA A 19 10.67 -10.78 20.79
CA ALA A 19 9.69 -10.03 21.57
C ALA A 19 9.71 -8.53 21.26
N ALA A 20 10.86 -8.01 20.80
CA ALA A 20 11.02 -6.63 20.36
C ALA A 20 10.62 -6.38 18.89
N CYS A 21 10.17 -7.40 18.15
CA CYS A 21 9.84 -7.31 16.72
C CYS A 21 11.01 -6.75 15.87
N ALA A 22 12.24 -7.13 16.21
CA ALA A 22 13.45 -6.72 15.50
C ALA A 22 13.51 -7.29 14.07
N ARG A 23 12.83 -8.43 13.81
CA ARG A 23 12.72 -8.99 12.46
C ARG A 23 12.00 -8.06 11.49
N ASP A 24 10.93 -7.40 11.94
CA ASP A 24 10.17 -6.45 11.12
C ASP A 24 11.08 -5.30 10.65
N GLY A 25 11.82 -4.71 11.60
CA GLY A 25 12.78 -3.64 11.30
C GLY A 25 13.92 -4.08 10.36
N LEU A 26 14.45 -5.29 10.55
CA LEU A 26 15.51 -5.83 9.70
C LEU A 26 15.03 -6.06 8.26
N VAL A 27 13.85 -6.66 8.07
CA VAL A 27 13.30 -6.92 6.74
C VAL A 27 13.04 -5.61 6.00
N CYS A 28 12.46 -4.60 6.65
CA CYS A 28 12.28 -3.27 6.05
C CYS A 28 13.63 -2.66 5.61
N ALA A 29 14.64 -2.69 6.49
CA ALA A 29 15.96 -2.16 6.16
C ALA A 29 16.65 -2.91 5.00
N LEU A 30 16.44 -4.22 4.87
CA LEU A 30 16.95 -5.01 3.74
C LEU A 30 16.24 -4.64 2.43
N ILE A 31 14.93 -4.41 2.46
CA ILE A 31 14.16 -3.96 1.29
C ILE A 31 14.63 -2.57 0.84
N ASP A 32 14.80 -1.63 1.77
CA ASP A 32 15.25 -0.26 1.48
C ASP A 32 16.65 -0.22 0.83
N GLU A 33 17.52 -1.17 1.18
CA GLU A 33 18.85 -1.34 0.59
C GLU A 33 18.85 -2.22 -0.69
N GLY A 34 17.67 -2.62 -1.18
CA GLY A 34 17.52 -3.45 -2.39
C GLY A 34 17.97 -4.90 -2.23
N ARG A 35 18.14 -5.39 -1.00
CA ARG A 35 18.61 -6.74 -0.65
C ARG A 35 17.43 -7.72 -0.52
N ALA A 36 16.60 -7.79 -1.56
CA ALA A 36 15.35 -8.54 -1.58
C ALA A 36 15.53 -10.05 -1.30
N ASP A 37 16.58 -10.68 -1.84
CA ASP A 37 16.86 -12.10 -1.59
C ASP A 37 17.13 -12.41 -0.12
N GLU A 38 17.86 -11.53 0.56
CA GLU A 38 18.17 -11.67 1.99
C GLU A 38 16.92 -11.44 2.83
N ALA A 39 16.07 -10.49 2.44
CA ALA A 39 14.77 -10.28 3.05
C ALA A 39 13.88 -11.53 2.91
N ARG A 40 13.76 -12.13 1.70
CA ARG A 40 13.02 -13.38 1.50
C ARG A 40 13.55 -14.50 2.38
N GLY A 41 14.88 -14.69 2.37
CA GLY A 41 15.53 -15.73 3.17
C GLY A 41 15.36 -15.54 4.68
N LEU A 42 15.24 -14.31 5.14
CA LEU A 42 14.94 -14.01 6.54
C LEU A 42 13.47 -14.32 6.88
N ILE A 43 12.52 -13.98 6.00
CA ILE A 43 11.10 -14.31 6.18
C ILE A 43 10.90 -15.84 6.17
N ASP A 44 11.52 -16.55 5.23
CA ASP A 44 11.45 -18.02 5.12
C ASP A 44 12.03 -18.77 6.33
N ARG A 45 12.90 -18.11 7.09
CA ARG A 45 13.55 -18.70 8.27
C ARG A 45 12.58 -18.95 9.42
N TYR A 46 11.44 -18.25 9.45
CA TYR A 46 10.52 -18.28 10.58
C TYR A 46 9.12 -18.73 10.16
N GLU A 47 8.58 -19.74 10.86
CA GLU A 47 7.21 -20.22 10.60
C GLU A 47 6.14 -19.22 11.06
N ASN A 48 6.39 -18.51 12.17
CA ASN A 48 5.52 -17.47 12.69
C ASN A 48 6.03 -16.11 12.22
N VAL A 49 5.42 -15.61 11.16
CA VAL A 49 5.73 -14.31 10.55
C VAL A 49 4.62 -13.32 10.88
N SER A 50 5.02 -12.11 11.25
CA SER A 50 4.07 -11.04 11.56
C SER A 50 3.33 -10.62 10.28
N PRO A 51 2.12 -10.02 10.40
CA PRO A 51 1.45 -9.45 9.24
C PRO A 51 2.33 -8.43 8.48
N VAL A 52 3.16 -7.66 9.19
CA VAL A 52 4.12 -6.72 8.57
C VAL A 52 5.07 -7.45 7.62
N LEU A 53 5.66 -8.57 8.06
CA LEU A 53 6.56 -9.36 7.21
C LEU A 53 5.87 -9.97 5.99
N GLU A 54 4.58 -10.32 6.10
CA GLU A 54 3.80 -10.79 4.95
C GLU A 54 3.50 -9.66 3.95
N TYR A 55 3.28 -8.44 4.43
CA TYR A 55 3.19 -7.26 3.56
C TYR A 55 4.54 -6.94 2.89
N CYS A 56 5.65 -7.06 3.62
CA CYS A 56 6.99 -6.97 3.05
C CYS A 56 7.22 -8.02 1.96
N ARG A 57 6.82 -9.28 2.19
CA ARG A 57 6.86 -10.33 1.16
C ARG A 57 6.03 -9.93 -0.05
N THR A 58 4.81 -9.46 0.13
CA THR A 58 3.94 -9.04 -0.99
C THR A 58 4.63 -7.99 -1.87
N ILE A 59 5.28 -6.99 -1.26
CA ILE A 59 6.01 -5.94 -2.00
C ILE A 59 7.20 -6.54 -2.76
N ILE A 60 7.97 -7.44 -2.13
CA ILE A 60 9.09 -8.12 -2.78
C ILE A 60 8.61 -8.92 -4.00
N GLU A 61 7.56 -9.71 -3.86
CA GLU A 61 7.05 -10.53 -4.97
C GLU A 61 6.44 -9.66 -6.08
N TYR A 62 5.79 -8.55 -5.73
CA TYR A 62 5.31 -7.59 -6.72
C TYR A 62 6.45 -7.02 -7.56
N VAL A 63 7.54 -6.57 -6.91
CA VAL A 63 8.71 -6.02 -7.62
C VAL A 63 9.37 -7.11 -8.47
N SER A 64 9.50 -8.32 -7.94
CA SER A 64 10.02 -9.49 -8.67
C SER A 64 9.24 -9.77 -9.96
N TRP A 65 7.91 -9.73 -9.89
CA TRP A 65 7.02 -10.02 -11.01
C TRP A 65 6.87 -8.87 -12.00
N GLU A 66 6.45 -7.70 -11.54
CA GLU A 66 5.99 -6.60 -12.40
C GLU A 66 7.14 -5.68 -12.83
N VAL A 67 8.23 -5.61 -12.05
CA VAL A 67 9.33 -4.66 -12.30
C VAL A 67 10.56 -5.37 -12.84
N LEU A 68 10.96 -6.47 -12.21
CA LEU A 68 12.18 -7.20 -12.55
C LEU A 68 11.95 -8.38 -13.50
N GLU A 69 10.71 -8.87 -13.59
CA GLU A 69 10.32 -10.04 -14.40
C GLU A 69 11.21 -11.28 -14.12
N GLU A 70 11.49 -11.55 -12.85
CA GLU A 70 12.38 -12.66 -12.45
C GLU A 70 11.78 -14.03 -12.80
N ASP A 71 12.62 -15.01 -13.13
CA ASP A 71 12.18 -16.37 -13.44
C ASP A 71 11.41 -16.99 -12.26
N GLY A 72 10.16 -17.41 -12.51
CA GLY A 72 9.29 -18.01 -11.50
C GLY A 72 8.43 -16.99 -10.73
N SER A 73 8.58 -15.70 -10.99
CA SER A 73 7.66 -14.66 -10.50
C SER A 73 6.33 -14.68 -11.28
N SER A 74 5.22 -14.35 -10.62
CA SER A 74 3.89 -14.25 -11.25
C SER A 74 2.91 -13.50 -10.36
N GLU A 75 1.85 -12.95 -10.96
CA GLU A 75 0.73 -12.32 -10.22
C GLU A 75 0.13 -13.26 -9.17
N ASP A 76 0.02 -14.55 -9.47
CA ASP A 76 -0.50 -15.57 -8.56
C ASP A 76 0.33 -15.68 -7.27
N VAL A 77 1.66 -15.54 -7.37
CA VAL A 77 2.57 -15.55 -6.21
C VAL A 77 2.37 -14.28 -5.37
N VAL A 78 2.22 -13.13 -6.01
CA VAL A 78 1.93 -11.86 -5.32
C VAL A 78 0.59 -11.94 -4.60
N GLN A 79 -0.44 -12.47 -5.26
CA GLN A 79 -1.78 -12.58 -4.70
C GLN A 79 -1.85 -13.57 -3.53
N ALA A 80 -1.09 -14.67 -3.61
CA ALA A 80 -0.96 -15.62 -2.50
C ALA A 80 -0.31 -14.97 -1.28
N ALA A 81 0.78 -14.20 -1.47
CA ALA A 81 1.43 -13.45 -0.40
C ALA A 81 0.49 -12.39 0.21
N PHE A 82 -0.18 -11.60 -0.64
CA PHE A 82 -1.11 -10.57 -0.18
C PHE A 82 -2.29 -11.17 0.60
N THR A 83 -2.84 -12.30 0.15
CA THR A 83 -3.95 -12.96 0.85
C THR A 83 -3.52 -13.39 2.27
N LYS A 84 -2.32 -13.94 2.41
CA LYS A 84 -1.77 -14.31 3.72
C LYS A 84 -1.57 -13.08 4.62
N ALA A 85 -1.07 -11.98 4.06
CA ALA A 85 -0.89 -10.71 4.78
C ALA A 85 -2.23 -10.11 5.25
N TRP A 86 -3.21 -10.08 4.34
CA TRP A 86 -4.56 -9.57 4.57
C TRP A 86 -5.30 -10.35 5.66
N ASP A 87 -5.23 -11.68 5.63
CA ASP A 87 -5.85 -12.53 6.64
C ASP A 87 -5.24 -12.33 8.04
N GLY A 88 -3.98 -11.90 8.10
CA GLY A 88 -3.31 -11.53 9.36
C GLY A 88 -3.70 -10.15 9.88
N ASN A 89 -3.67 -9.12 9.02
CA ASN A 89 -4.09 -7.77 9.38
C ASN A 89 -4.50 -6.95 8.13
N PRO A 90 -5.79 -6.81 7.82
CA PRO A 90 -6.24 -6.11 6.62
C PRO A 90 -6.04 -4.58 6.69
N PHE A 91 -5.88 -4.01 7.88
CA PHE A 91 -5.71 -2.57 8.07
C PHE A 91 -4.35 -2.07 7.59
N ILE A 92 -3.33 -2.92 7.61
CA ILE A 92 -2.04 -2.57 6.99
C ILE A 92 -2.23 -2.40 5.47
N GLY A 93 -3.03 -3.25 4.84
CA GLY A 93 -3.39 -3.11 3.42
C GLY A 93 -4.11 -1.79 3.13
N VAL A 94 -5.07 -1.41 3.97
CA VAL A 94 -5.77 -0.11 3.87
C VAL A 94 -4.81 1.05 4.06
N PHE A 95 -3.92 0.98 5.05
CA PHE A 95 -2.89 1.99 5.29
C PHE A 95 -1.99 2.17 4.06
N ILE A 96 -1.51 1.08 3.46
CA ILE A 96 -0.65 1.16 2.28
C ILE A 96 -1.42 1.72 1.08
N ALA A 97 -2.68 1.31 0.90
CA ALA A 97 -3.55 1.82 -0.16
C ALA A 97 -3.83 3.32 -0.03
N GLY A 98 -4.11 3.79 1.20
CA GLY A 98 -4.43 5.17 1.55
C GLY A 98 -3.26 5.90 2.22
N LEU A 99 -2.01 5.61 1.83
CA LEU A 99 -0.82 6.14 2.50
C LEU A 99 -0.83 7.67 2.60
N ASP A 100 -1.31 8.36 1.56
CA ASP A 100 -1.43 9.82 1.52
C ASP A 100 -2.48 10.32 2.54
N ALA A 101 -3.68 9.70 2.58
CA ALA A 101 -4.73 9.95 3.56
C ALA A 101 -4.23 9.78 5.00
N PHE A 102 -3.53 8.68 5.24
CA PHE A 102 -3.07 8.31 6.57
C PHE A 102 -1.98 9.27 7.06
N ASN A 103 -1.05 9.62 6.17
CA ASN A 103 0.00 10.58 6.44
C ASN A 103 -0.54 11.96 6.81
N ALA A 104 -1.72 12.36 6.33
CA ALA A 104 -2.35 13.62 6.74
C ALA A 104 -2.77 13.67 8.22
N VAL A 105 -2.93 12.50 8.88
CA VAL A 105 -3.41 12.38 10.27
C VAL A 105 -2.27 12.25 11.28
N VAL A 106 -1.16 11.63 10.88
CA VAL A 106 0.01 11.49 11.75
C VAL A 106 0.72 12.84 11.78
N GLU A 107 0.56 13.60 12.88
CA GLU A 107 1.28 14.86 13.09
C GLU A 107 2.76 14.69 12.73
N TYR A 108 3.27 15.57 11.84
CA TYR A 108 4.63 15.66 11.25
C TYR A 108 4.86 15.14 9.81
N VAL A 109 3.87 15.12 8.91
CA VAL A 109 4.11 14.79 7.48
C VAL A 109 4.43 15.99 6.57
N GLU A 110 4.50 17.21 7.10
CA GLU A 110 4.90 18.38 6.29
C GLU A 110 6.34 18.28 5.71
N ASP A 111 7.18 17.36 6.21
CA ASP A 111 8.56 17.14 5.76
C ASP A 111 8.77 15.94 4.81
N ILE A 112 7.77 15.09 4.58
CA ILE A 112 7.89 13.97 3.63
C ILE A 112 7.35 14.43 2.28
N LYS A 113 8.26 14.86 1.39
CA LYS A 113 7.91 15.18 0.00
C LYS A 113 7.27 13.96 -0.64
N ASN A 114 5.98 14.06 -0.98
CA ASN A 114 5.16 13.07 -1.71
C ASN A 114 6.03 12.16 -2.59
N PRO A 115 6.31 10.91 -2.16
CA PRO A 115 6.91 9.95 -3.06
C PRO A 115 5.92 9.67 -4.19
N PRO A 116 6.39 9.46 -5.43
CA PRO A 116 5.51 9.08 -6.52
C PRO A 116 4.75 7.81 -6.14
N LYS A 117 3.45 7.75 -6.49
CA LYS A 117 2.61 6.55 -6.35
C LYS A 117 3.32 5.37 -7.00
N VAL A 118 3.95 4.53 -6.18
CA VAL A 118 4.66 3.34 -6.65
C VAL A 118 3.63 2.33 -7.15
N GLY A 119 3.93 1.60 -8.23
CA GLY A 119 2.97 0.68 -8.86
C GLY A 119 2.31 -0.31 -7.87
N ALA A 120 3.06 -0.73 -6.84
CA ALA A 120 2.55 -1.57 -5.76
C ALA A 120 1.37 -0.94 -5.00
N GLN A 121 1.39 0.38 -4.74
CA GLN A 121 0.29 1.08 -4.07
C GLN A 121 -0.99 1.03 -4.91
N ALA A 122 -0.91 1.32 -6.20
CA ALA A 122 -2.06 1.27 -7.11
C ALA A 122 -2.61 -0.16 -7.26
N TRP A 123 -1.73 -1.16 -7.29
CA TRP A 123 -2.14 -2.56 -7.32
C TRP A 123 -2.82 -2.98 -6.01
N ILE A 124 -2.28 -2.59 -4.85
CA ILE A 124 -2.91 -2.86 -3.54
C ILE A 124 -4.27 -2.17 -3.44
N GLN A 125 -4.42 -0.94 -3.93
CA GLN A 125 -5.74 -0.26 -3.99
C GLN A 125 -6.77 -1.08 -4.77
N LYS A 126 -6.41 -1.62 -5.94
CA LYS A 126 -7.29 -2.50 -6.73
C LYS A 126 -7.68 -3.75 -5.93
N GLU A 127 -6.73 -4.38 -5.26
CA GLU A 127 -6.98 -5.59 -4.47
C GLU A 127 -7.85 -5.33 -3.22
N VAL A 128 -7.72 -4.17 -2.58
CA VAL A 128 -8.61 -3.71 -1.48
C VAL A 128 -10.02 -3.50 -2.01
N ALA A 129 -10.18 -2.80 -3.14
CA ALA A 129 -11.49 -2.54 -3.75
C ALA A 129 -12.23 -3.84 -4.11
N ALA A 130 -11.51 -4.86 -4.58
CA ALA A 130 -12.09 -6.16 -4.92
C ALA A 130 -12.59 -6.95 -3.70
N ARG A 131 -11.96 -6.78 -2.53
CA ARG A 131 -12.29 -7.48 -1.27
C ARG A 131 -13.30 -6.73 -0.41
N GLY A 132 -13.49 -5.43 -0.67
CA GLY A 132 -14.29 -4.54 0.13
C GLY A 132 -13.50 -3.97 1.32
N ILE A 133 -13.86 -2.74 1.70
CA ILE A 133 -13.18 -2.02 2.78
C ILE A 133 -13.53 -2.67 4.13
N PRO A 134 -12.54 -3.08 4.93
CA PRO A 134 -12.78 -3.74 6.21
C PRO A 134 -13.28 -2.75 7.26
N GLN A 135 -14.06 -3.22 8.23
CA GLN A 135 -14.48 -2.42 9.39
C GLN A 135 -13.57 -2.71 10.59
N ALA A 136 -13.05 -1.66 11.23
CA ALA A 136 -12.32 -1.77 12.47
C ALA A 136 -13.25 -2.22 13.61
N THR A 137 -12.94 -3.34 14.25
CA THR A 137 -13.69 -3.91 15.38
C THR A 137 -12.73 -4.44 16.44
N GLU A 138 -13.24 -4.69 17.65
CA GLU A 138 -12.45 -5.26 18.76
C GLU A 138 -11.83 -6.63 18.45
N VAL A 139 -12.33 -7.33 17.41
CA VAL A 139 -11.73 -8.57 16.90
C VAL A 139 -10.34 -8.31 16.29
N HIS A 140 -10.12 -7.11 15.77
CA HIS A 140 -8.90 -6.73 15.07
C HIS A 140 -7.90 -6.00 15.96
N CYS A 141 -8.38 -5.22 16.93
CA CYS A 141 -7.53 -4.58 17.93
C CYS A 141 -8.30 -4.41 19.24
N ALA A 142 -7.78 -5.02 20.32
CA ALA A 142 -8.38 -4.93 21.65
C ALA A 142 -8.04 -3.62 22.37
N ASP A 143 -7.03 -2.88 21.90
CA ASP A 143 -6.65 -1.58 22.46
C ASP A 143 -7.55 -0.47 21.88
N PRO A 144 -8.33 0.24 22.71
CA PRO A 144 -9.27 1.27 22.24
C PRO A 144 -8.61 2.43 21.49
N MET A 145 -7.36 2.77 21.81
CA MET A 145 -6.63 3.86 21.15
C MET A 145 -6.31 3.47 19.71
N TYR A 146 -5.74 2.28 19.52
CA TYR A 146 -5.41 1.76 18.19
C TYR A 146 -6.67 1.42 17.39
N LEU A 147 -7.72 0.90 18.04
CA LEU A 147 -9.01 0.67 17.40
C LEU A 147 -9.61 1.97 16.84
N GLY A 148 -9.56 3.06 17.62
CA GLY A 148 -9.98 4.39 17.17
C GLY A 148 -9.17 4.88 15.97
N MET A 149 -7.84 4.71 16.01
CA MET A 149 -6.95 5.05 14.90
C MET A 149 -7.31 4.28 13.62
N TYR A 150 -7.55 2.97 13.70
CA TYR A 150 -7.96 2.17 12.54
C TYR A 150 -9.32 2.57 11.99
N ALA A 151 -10.28 2.89 12.87
CA ALA A 151 -11.59 3.38 12.44
C ALA A 151 -11.49 4.69 11.66
N THR A 152 -10.77 5.68 12.20
CA THR A 152 -10.55 6.98 11.52
C THR A 152 -9.84 6.80 10.17
N ALA A 153 -8.82 5.94 10.12
CA ALA A 153 -8.09 5.68 8.88
C ALA A 153 -8.98 5.07 7.79
N VAL A 154 -9.86 4.14 8.16
CA VAL A 154 -10.83 3.55 7.23
C VAL A 154 -11.83 4.60 6.75
N GLU A 155 -12.33 5.46 7.65
CA GLU A 155 -13.25 6.54 7.30
C GLU A 155 -12.64 7.52 6.30
N MET A 156 -11.40 7.97 6.53
CA MET A 156 -10.73 8.90 5.61
C MET A 156 -10.39 8.28 4.26
N TYR A 157 -9.98 7.00 4.24
CA TYR A 157 -9.79 6.29 2.97
C TYR A 157 -11.09 6.21 2.16
N GLN A 158 -12.23 5.98 2.84
CA GLN A 158 -13.53 6.02 2.19
C GLN A 158 -13.86 7.42 1.64
N GLU A 159 -13.59 8.48 2.40
CA GLU A 159 -13.78 9.87 1.95
C GLU A 159 -12.95 10.18 0.70
N GLU A 160 -11.68 9.79 0.65
CA GLU A 160 -10.84 9.98 -0.55
C GLU A 160 -11.40 9.25 -1.78
N LEU A 161 -11.92 8.03 -1.60
CA LEU A 161 -12.54 7.27 -2.68
C LEU A 161 -13.83 7.94 -3.18
N ASP A 162 -14.65 8.47 -2.26
CA ASP A 162 -15.89 9.18 -2.59
C ASP A 162 -15.58 10.49 -3.32
N GLU A 163 -14.56 11.24 -2.90
CA GLU A 163 -14.08 12.46 -3.57
C GLU A 163 -13.54 12.16 -4.98
N ALA A 164 -12.74 11.11 -5.13
CA ALA A 164 -12.23 10.69 -6.44
C ALA A 164 -13.36 10.25 -7.38
N ALA A 165 -14.38 9.56 -6.86
CA ALA A 165 -15.55 9.16 -7.64
C ALA A 165 -16.41 10.36 -8.06
N ALA A 166 -16.58 11.36 -7.17
CA ALA A 166 -17.28 12.59 -7.49
C ALA A 166 -16.55 13.40 -8.58
N ALA A 167 -15.22 13.53 -8.48
CA ALA A 167 -14.41 14.22 -9.48
C ALA A 167 -14.49 13.53 -10.86
N ALA A 168 -14.45 12.20 -10.91
CA ALA A 168 -14.59 11.45 -12.17
C ALA A 168 -15.98 11.64 -12.81
N ALA A 169 -17.04 11.75 -12.00
CA ALA A 169 -18.40 11.98 -12.50
C ALA A 169 -18.61 13.43 -13.02
N GLU A 170 -17.86 14.40 -12.52
CA GLU A 170 -17.88 15.79 -13.02
C GLU A 170 -17.14 15.93 -14.36
N ASP A 171 -16.06 15.16 -14.57
CA ASP A 171 -15.28 15.15 -15.82
C ASP A 171 -16.08 14.53 -16.99
N ASP A 172 -16.77 13.41 -16.73
CA ASP A 172 -17.64 12.72 -17.71
C ASP A 172 -18.82 13.60 -18.19
N ASN A 173 -19.18 14.64 -17.43
CA ASN A 173 -20.28 15.55 -17.75
C ASN A 173 -19.85 16.79 -18.53
N GLN A 174 -18.54 17.06 -18.67
CA GLN A 174 -18.01 18.19 -19.46
C GLN A 174 -17.87 17.87 -20.96
N ASP A 175 -17.81 16.60 -21.35
CA ASP A 175 -17.66 16.17 -22.74
C ASP A 175 -18.97 16.20 -23.58
N MET A 176 -20.11 16.59 -23.00
CA MET A 176 -21.41 16.66 -23.68
C MET A 176 -21.83 18.08 -24.14
N HIS A 177 -20.94 19.08 -24.09
CA HIS A 177 -21.22 20.44 -24.54
C HIS A 177 -20.38 20.90 -25.74
N GLY A 178 -20.09 19.98 -26.66
CA GLY A 178 -19.56 20.29 -27.99
C GLY A 178 -20.61 20.13 -29.09
N ASP A 179 -21.56 21.06 -29.23
CA ASP A 179 -21.98 21.55 -30.55
C ASP A 179 -22.95 22.74 -30.47
N GLY A 180 -22.58 23.84 -31.09
CA GLY A 180 -23.35 25.07 -31.12
C GLY A 180 -22.80 26.08 -32.12
N HIS A 181 -23.09 25.82 -33.40
CA HIS A 181 -23.15 26.72 -34.57
C HIS A 181 -22.39 28.06 -34.54
N ASP A 182 -21.61 28.30 -35.60
CA ASP A 182 -21.73 29.56 -36.35
C ASP A 182 -21.39 29.36 -37.83
N ASP A 183 -22.45 29.19 -38.63
CA ASP A 183 -22.49 29.45 -40.07
C ASP A 183 -22.32 30.97 -40.31
N GLN A 184 -21.23 31.39 -40.95
CA GLN A 184 -21.22 32.68 -41.66
C GLN A 184 -20.57 32.57 -43.04
N ALA A 185 -21.46 32.35 -44.02
CA ALA A 185 -21.58 33.05 -45.29
C ALA A 185 -20.30 33.50 -46.03
N GLU A 186 -20.05 32.86 -47.18
CA GLU A 186 -19.54 33.57 -48.35
C GLU A 186 -20.49 33.36 -49.54
N MET A 187 -21.27 34.41 -49.81
CA MET A 187 -22.13 34.55 -50.97
C MET A 187 -21.29 34.74 -52.24
N CYS A 188 -21.64 33.95 -53.24
CA CYS A 188 -21.29 34.10 -54.63
C CYS A 188 -21.59 35.53 -55.15
N THR A 189 -20.60 36.19 -55.76
CA THR A 189 -20.88 37.24 -56.75
C THR A 189 -19.84 37.26 -57.88
N LYS A 190 -20.29 36.74 -59.03
CA LYS A 190 -19.92 36.98 -60.44
C LYS A 190 -18.46 37.13 -60.84
#